data_AF-A0AAW1P5F0-F1
#
_entry.id   AF-A0AAW1P5F0-F1
#
_cell.length_a   1.000
_cell.length_b   1.000
_cell.length_c   1.000
_cell.angle_alpha   90.00
_cell.angle_beta   90.00
_cell.angle_gamma   90.00
#
_symmetry.space_group_name_H-M   'P 1'
#
loop_
_entity.id
_entity.type
_entity.pdbx_description
1 polymer ?
#
loop_
_entity_poly.entity_id
_entity_poly.type
_entity_poly.pdbx_seq_one_letter_code
_entity_poly.pdbx_strand_id
1 'polypeptide(L)'
;MRWVETQPRKIEIFAASIGRTQFGGYGTKSVRAQRTAFKVSATGNGSSTGLRLYTNPKSRGKIVEWYLQELDLDYEPVHVDLAKKEHKSPAFLQINPLGKLPALVDGDFKLYESGALLLYLADKYGGSNTSESRAVAAQWTLFANSTMGNAIFIEAFRDKQMPAVMDALNTQLADHPYLLGSTFTVADVAVGGYLLYIPLFFPQMELSPWPAVMQYIHKLQERPACRNTVAAPLVDSELI
;
A
#
# COMPACT_ATOMS: atom_id res chain seq x y z
N MET A 1 -10.70 -40.31 33.69
CA MET A 1 -10.19 -39.40 32.65
C MET A 1 -9.52 -38.23 33.34
N ARG A 2 -8.18 -38.18 33.35
CA ARG A 2 -7.40 -37.10 33.98
C ARG A 2 -7.11 -36.03 32.94
N TRP A 3 -7.47 -34.79 33.24
CA TRP A 3 -7.07 -33.61 32.49
C TRP A 3 -5.59 -33.34 32.76
N VAL A 4 -4.79 -33.26 31.70
CA VAL A 4 -3.38 -32.86 31.77
C VAL A 4 -3.35 -31.34 31.72
N GLU A 5 -3.00 -30.75 32.86
CA GLU A 5 -2.77 -29.32 33.04
C GLU A 5 -1.44 -28.95 32.35
N THR A 6 -1.49 -28.28 31.20
CA THR A 6 -0.30 -27.76 30.54
C THR A 6 0.13 -26.46 31.21
N GLN A 7 1.31 -26.46 31.84
CA GLN A 7 1.88 -25.26 32.45
C GLN A 7 2.20 -24.18 31.41
N PRO A 8 2.02 -22.89 31.73
CA PRO A 8 2.40 -21.79 30.85
C PRO A 8 3.92 -21.70 30.72
N ARG A 9 4.43 -21.62 29.48
CA ARG A 9 5.86 -21.35 29.23
C ARG A 9 6.17 -19.92 29.66
N LYS A 10 7.12 -19.75 30.57
CA LYS A 10 7.70 -18.45 30.93
C LYS A 10 8.43 -17.87 29.71
N ILE A 11 8.06 -16.66 29.31
CA ILE A 11 8.82 -15.83 28.37
C ILE A 11 9.89 -15.12 29.22
N GLU A 12 11.15 -15.51 29.08
CA GLU A 12 12.27 -14.79 29.69
C GLU A 12 12.58 -13.55 28.84
N ILE A 13 12.31 -12.37 29.40
CA ILE A 13 12.68 -11.09 28.84
C ILE A 13 14.08 -10.76 29.37
N PHE A 14 15.08 -10.77 28.49
CA PHE A 14 16.41 -10.26 28.81
C PHE A 14 16.36 -8.72 28.86
N ALA A 15 16.47 -8.17 30.07
CA ALA A 15 16.70 -6.74 30.27
C ALA A 15 18.18 -6.41 30.00
N ALA A 16 18.46 -5.64 28.96
CA ALA A 16 19.80 -5.08 28.72
C ALA A 16 20.05 -3.95 29.73
N SER A 17 21.13 -4.07 30.50
CA SER A 17 21.53 -3.06 31.49
C SER A 17 22.06 -1.80 30.80
N ILE A 18 21.56 -0.66 31.25
CA ILE A 18 21.97 0.68 30.82
C ILE A 18 23.17 1.10 31.68
N GLY A 19 24.37 1.01 31.11
CA GLY A 19 25.61 1.51 31.73
C GLY A 19 25.74 3.02 31.56
N ARG A 20 25.76 3.77 32.68
CA ARG A 20 26.13 5.18 32.72
C ARG A 20 27.62 5.34 32.45
N THR A 21 27.99 6.24 31.53
CA THR A 21 29.31 6.89 31.56
C THR A 21 29.15 8.36 31.20
N GLN A 22 29.56 9.27 32.10
CA GLN A 22 29.87 10.66 31.78
C GLN A 22 31.39 10.84 31.83
N PHE A 23 31.97 11.51 30.82
CA PHE A 23 32.60 12.84 30.91
C PHE A 23 33.54 13.07 29.71
N GLY A 24 33.46 14.28 29.12
CA GLY A 24 34.63 14.99 28.59
C GLY A 24 34.71 15.27 27.09
N GLY A 25 34.43 16.53 26.70
CA GLY A 25 35.40 17.38 25.97
C GLY A 25 35.54 17.29 24.44
N TYR A 26 35.02 18.32 23.76
CA TYR A 26 35.49 19.01 22.55
C TYR A 26 35.80 18.25 21.25
N GLY A 27 35.14 18.68 20.16
CA GLY A 27 35.65 18.54 18.80
C GLY A 27 34.56 18.45 17.73
N THR A 28 34.21 19.59 17.12
CA THR A 28 33.41 19.64 15.89
C THR A 28 34.16 18.94 14.75
N LYS A 29 33.66 17.77 14.34
CA LYS A 29 34.01 17.16 13.06
C LYS A 29 32.74 16.92 12.28
N SER A 30 32.59 17.68 11.19
CA SER A 30 31.53 17.47 10.20
C SER A 30 31.67 16.08 9.59
N VAL A 31 30.76 15.17 9.94
CA VAL A 31 30.63 13.90 9.22
C VAL A 31 29.83 14.17 7.96
N ARG A 32 30.55 14.31 6.85
CA ARG A 32 30.00 14.35 5.49
C ARG A 32 29.28 13.01 5.26
N ALA A 33 27.96 13.01 5.33
CA ALA A 33 27.15 11.85 4.97
C ALA A 33 27.48 11.47 3.51
N GLN A 34 28.20 10.36 3.34
CA GLN A 34 28.38 9.76 2.03
C GLN A 34 27.00 9.28 1.58
N ARG A 35 26.42 9.98 0.61
CA ARG A 35 25.24 9.55 -0.13
C ARG A 35 25.63 8.30 -0.92
N THR A 36 25.43 7.13 -0.33
CA THR A 36 25.43 5.88 -1.10
C THR A 36 24.07 5.79 -1.79
N ALA A 37 23.99 6.36 -3.00
CA ALA A 37 22.87 6.08 -3.89
C ALA A 37 22.92 4.60 -4.24
N PHE A 38 22.06 3.80 -3.61
CA PHE A 38 21.83 2.42 -4.02
C PHE A 38 21.15 2.46 -5.40
N LYS A 39 21.93 2.22 -6.45
CA LYS A 39 21.38 1.75 -7.72
C LYS A 39 20.83 0.35 -7.45
N VAL A 40 19.52 0.21 -7.43
CA VAL A 40 18.87 -1.09 -7.60
C VAL A 40 19.23 -1.55 -9.01
N SER A 41 20.17 -2.48 -9.11
CA SER A 41 20.40 -3.22 -10.34
C SER A 41 19.24 -4.20 -10.50
N ALA A 42 18.34 -3.91 -11.45
CA ALA A 42 17.38 -4.89 -11.93
C ALA A 42 18.14 -6.03 -12.62
N THR A 43 18.50 -7.06 -11.86
CA THR A 43 18.86 -8.36 -12.40
C THR A 43 17.73 -9.32 -12.08
N GLY A 44 16.71 -9.26 -12.92
CA GLY A 44 15.59 -10.18 -12.92
C GLY A 44 15.10 -10.38 -14.35
N ASN A 45 15.89 -11.07 -15.18
CA ASN A 45 15.37 -11.73 -16.37
C ASN A 45 14.48 -12.89 -15.87
N GLY A 46 13.24 -12.58 -15.50
CA GLY A 46 12.22 -13.54 -15.14
C GLY A 46 11.02 -13.33 -16.03
N SER A 47 10.96 -14.05 -17.14
CA SER A 47 9.72 -14.25 -17.91
C SER A 47 8.72 -14.93 -16.98
N SER A 48 7.93 -14.17 -16.21
CA SER A 48 6.87 -14.72 -15.37
C SER A 48 5.62 -14.97 -16.21
N THR A 49 5.63 -16.02 -17.02
CA THR A 49 4.49 -16.47 -17.85
C THR A 49 3.27 -16.94 -17.04
N GLY A 50 3.17 -16.58 -15.76
CA GLY A 50 2.12 -17.02 -14.84
C GLY A 50 1.56 -15.93 -13.94
N LEU A 51 2.05 -14.69 -13.98
CA LEU A 51 1.52 -13.59 -13.18
C LEU A 51 0.31 -12.97 -13.87
N ARG A 52 -0.86 -13.10 -13.26
CA ARG A 52 -2.14 -12.63 -13.81
C ARG A 52 -2.88 -11.82 -12.78
N LEU A 53 -3.32 -10.62 -13.16
CA LEU A 53 -4.18 -9.77 -12.35
C LEU A 53 -5.61 -9.82 -12.89
N TYR A 54 -6.52 -10.37 -12.10
CA TYR A 54 -7.95 -10.30 -12.39
C TYR A 54 -8.49 -8.96 -11.90
N THR A 55 -8.93 -8.13 -12.84
CA THR A 55 -9.28 -6.72 -12.60
C THR A 55 -10.50 -6.28 -13.38
N ASN A 56 -11.00 -5.10 -13.04
CA ASN A 56 -12.01 -4.35 -13.79
C ASN A 56 -11.73 -2.84 -13.61
N PRO A 57 -11.97 -1.99 -14.63
CA PRO A 57 -11.72 -0.54 -14.52
C PRO A 57 -12.41 0.15 -13.34
N LYS A 58 -13.55 -0.38 -12.88
CA LYS A 58 -14.32 0.16 -11.74
C LYS A 58 -14.00 -0.54 -10.41
N SER A 59 -12.89 -1.27 -10.32
CA SER A 59 -12.50 -2.02 -9.13
C SER A 59 -11.20 -1.50 -8.53
N ARG A 60 -10.93 -1.91 -7.29
CA ARG A 60 -9.63 -1.70 -6.62
C ARG A 60 -8.46 -2.41 -7.32
N GLY A 61 -8.71 -3.17 -8.38
CA GLY A 61 -7.66 -3.76 -9.21
C GLY A 61 -6.75 -2.73 -9.85
N LYS A 62 -7.24 -1.51 -10.14
CA LYS A 62 -6.38 -0.42 -10.64
C LYS A 62 -5.30 0.01 -9.65
N ILE A 63 -5.51 -0.16 -8.34
CA ILE A 63 -4.48 0.10 -7.31
C ILE A 63 -3.36 -0.95 -7.38
N VAL A 64 -3.71 -2.21 -7.58
CA VAL A 64 -2.71 -3.29 -7.71
C VAL A 64 -1.97 -3.18 -9.04
N GLU A 65 -2.70 -2.86 -10.11
CA GLU A 65 -2.15 -2.59 -11.43
C GLU A 65 -1.13 -1.45 -11.41
N TRP A 66 -1.43 -0.37 -10.67
CA TRP A 66 -0.48 0.70 -10.42
C TRP A 66 0.83 0.16 -9.84
N TYR A 67 0.76 -0.67 -8.78
CA TYR A 67 1.97 -1.18 -8.15
C TYR A 67 2.77 -2.14 -9.04
N LEU A 68 2.09 -2.99 -9.81
CA LEU A 68 2.73 -3.87 -10.80
C LEU A 68 3.57 -3.06 -11.80
N GLN A 69 3.03 -1.93 -12.28
CA GLN A 69 3.75 -1.03 -13.18
C GLN A 69 4.90 -0.27 -12.50
N GLU A 70 4.73 0.13 -11.23
CA GLU A 70 5.83 0.75 -10.45
C GLU A 70 6.99 -0.22 -10.21
N LEU A 71 6.71 -1.53 -10.16
CA LEU A 71 7.70 -2.59 -10.04
C LEU A 71 8.28 -3.05 -11.39
N ASP A 72 7.81 -2.48 -12.52
CA ASP A 72 8.19 -2.86 -13.88
C ASP A 72 8.04 -4.38 -14.15
N LEU A 73 6.95 -4.98 -13.64
CA LEU A 73 6.67 -6.40 -13.79
C LEU A 73 5.87 -6.69 -15.05
N ASP A 74 6.21 -7.79 -15.72
CA ASP A 74 5.37 -8.37 -16.79
C ASP A 74 4.22 -9.18 -16.18
N TYR A 75 2.99 -8.87 -16.58
CA TYR A 75 1.77 -9.51 -16.08
C TYR A 75 0.64 -9.48 -17.11
N GLU A 76 -0.25 -10.48 -17.05
CA GLU A 76 -1.48 -10.50 -17.85
C GLU A 76 -2.64 -9.85 -17.08
N PRO A 77 -3.24 -8.76 -17.59
CA PRO A 77 -4.48 -8.21 -17.02
C PRO A 77 -5.71 -8.98 -17.52
N VAL A 78 -6.25 -9.87 -16.69
CA VAL A 78 -7.50 -10.58 -16.98
C VAL A 78 -8.69 -9.69 -16.62
N HIS A 79 -9.33 -9.13 -17.63
CA HIS A 79 -10.48 -8.25 -17.45
C HIS A 79 -11.75 -9.06 -17.20
N VAL A 80 -12.31 -8.93 -16.00
CA VAL A 80 -13.52 -9.64 -15.57
C VAL A 80 -14.74 -8.75 -15.81
N ASP A 81 -15.70 -9.27 -16.58
CA ASP A 81 -16.95 -8.58 -16.87
C ASP A 81 -17.92 -8.69 -15.69
N LEU A 82 -18.08 -7.57 -14.96
CA LEU A 82 -18.98 -7.48 -13.83
C LEU A 82 -20.45 -7.49 -14.24
N ALA A 83 -20.80 -6.98 -15.43
CA ALA A 83 -22.17 -6.95 -15.93
C ALA A 83 -22.66 -8.37 -16.28
N LYS A 84 -21.78 -9.19 -16.86
CA LYS A 84 -22.03 -10.63 -17.11
C LYS A 84 -21.86 -11.52 -15.89
N LYS A 85 -21.54 -10.94 -14.73
CA LYS A 85 -21.30 -11.66 -13.46
C LYS A 85 -20.18 -12.71 -13.55
N GLU A 86 -19.14 -12.48 -14.36
CA GLU A 86 -18.02 -13.43 -14.51
C GLU A 86 -17.25 -13.66 -13.20
N HIS A 87 -17.18 -12.63 -12.35
CA HIS A 87 -16.69 -12.69 -10.97
C HIS A 87 -17.48 -13.65 -10.05
N LYS A 88 -18.61 -14.21 -10.51
CA LYS A 88 -19.40 -15.24 -9.82
C LYS A 88 -19.37 -16.59 -10.54
N SER A 89 -18.62 -16.70 -11.65
CA SER A 89 -18.45 -17.96 -12.36
C SER A 89 -17.76 -19.01 -11.48
N PRO A 90 -18.06 -20.31 -11.65
CA PRO A 90 -17.36 -21.37 -10.92
C PRO A 90 -15.84 -21.25 -11.07
N ALA A 91 -15.34 -20.92 -12.26
CA ALA A 91 -13.91 -20.75 -12.51
C ALA A 91 -13.28 -19.62 -11.67
N PHE A 92 -13.93 -18.45 -11.58
CA PHE A 92 -13.42 -17.34 -10.79
C PHE A 92 -13.53 -17.59 -9.28
N LEU A 93 -14.60 -18.27 -8.83
CA LEU A 93 -14.78 -18.60 -7.41
C LEU A 93 -13.71 -19.57 -6.88
N GLN A 94 -13.04 -20.33 -7.76
CA GLN A 94 -11.84 -21.11 -7.39
C GLN A 94 -10.57 -20.26 -7.20
N ILE A 95 -10.65 -18.96 -7.43
CA ILE A 95 -9.58 -17.98 -7.20
C ILE A 95 -9.96 -17.08 -6.02
N ASN A 96 -11.17 -16.52 -6.05
CA ASN A 96 -11.71 -15.73 -4.96
C ASN A 96 -13.13 -16.22 -4.61
N PRO A 97 -13.32 -16.93 -3.48
CA PRO A 97 -14.62 -17.48 -3.08
C PRO A 97 -15.67 -16.40 -2.75
N LEU A 98 -15.24 -15.16 -2.45
CA LEU A 98 -16.17 -14.03 -2.27
C LEU A 98 -16.72 -13.52 -3.60
N GLY A 99 -16.10 -13.92 -4.71
CA GLY A 99 -16.38 -13.40 -6.04
C GLY A 99 -16.25 -11.88 -6.05
N LYS A 100 -15.09 -11.36 -5.66
CA LYS A 100 -14.77 -9.92 -5.66
C LYS A 100 -13.46 -9.69 -6.41
N LEU A 101 -13.26 -8.47 -6.87
CA LEU A 101 -12.01 -8.03 -7.51
C LEU A 101 -11.27 -7.04 -6.59
N PRO A 102 -9.94 -6.98 -6.65
CA PRO A 102 -9.06 -7.79 -7.50
C PRO A 102 -8.78 -9.20 -6.95
N ALA A 103 -8.20 -10.04 -7.81
CA ALA A 103 -7.53 -11.29 -7.44
C ALA A 103 -6.26 -11.45 -8.28
N LEU A 104 -5.29 -12.21 -7.80
CA LEU A 104 -3.99 -12.42 -8.43
C LEU A 104 -3.66 -13.91 -8.47
N VAL A 105 -3.07 -14.32 -9.59
CA VAL A 105 -2.50 -15.66 -9.75
C VAL A 105 -1.03 -15.50 -10.11
N ASP A 106 -0.16 -16.25 -9.47
CA ASP A 106 1.28 -16.30 -9.74
C ASP A 106 1.69 -17.78 -9.81
N GLY A 107 1.67 -18.34 -11.02
CA GLY A 107 1.75 -19.79 -11.23
C GLY A 107 0.55 -20.51 -10.61
N ASP A 108 0.80 -21.39 -9.66
CA ASP A 108 -0.25 -22.12 -8.91
C ASP A 108 -0.77 -21.35 -7.69
N PHE A 109 -0.06 -20.30 -7.27
CA PHE A 109 -0.45 -19.50 -6.11
C PHE A 109 -1.60 -18.56 -6.47
N LYS A 110 -2.64 -18.52 -5.63
CA LYS A 110 -3.83 -17.69 -5.82
C LYS A 110 -4.05 -16.85 -4.58
N LEU A 111 -4.32 -15.56 -4.78
CA LEU A 111 -4.54 -14.61 -3.70
C LEU A 111 -5.66 -13.63 -4.08
N TYR A 112 -6.40 -13.17 -3.07
CA TYR A 112 -7.37 -12.09 -3.18
C TYR A 112 -7.21 -11.16 -1.98
N GLU A 113 -7.95 -10.04 -1.98
CA GLU A 113 -7.74 -8.84 -1.14
C GLU A 113 -6.64 -7.91 -1.66
N SER A 114 -7.03 -6.71 -2.09
CA SER A 114 -6.09 -5.74 -2.68
C SER A 114 -4.88 -5.43 -1.79
N GLY A 115 -5.07 -5.30 -0.47
CA GLY A 115 -3.96 -5.10 0.46
C GLY A 115 -3.02 -6.30 0.55
N ALA A 116 -3.56 -7.53 0.57
CA ALA A 116 -2.75 -8.73 0.57
C ALA A 116 -1.93 -8.88 -0.73
N LEU A 117 -2.54 -8.53 -1.87
CA LEU A 117 -1.87 -8.48 -3.18
C LEU A 117 -0.70 -7.50 -3.17
N LEU A 118 -0.91 -6.29 -2.66
CA LEU A 118 0.15 -5.27 -2.54
C LEU A 118 1.30 -5.75 -1.65
N LEU A 119 1.01 -6.33 -0.49
CA LEU A 119 2.02 -6.85 0.43
C LEU A 119 2.79 -8.03 -0.17
N TYR A 120 2.10 -8.94 -0.87
CA TYR A 120 2.73 -10.05 -1.59
C TYR A 120 3.71 -9.55 -2.63
N LEU A 121 3.30 -8.58 -3.46
CA LEU A 121 4.16 -8.02 -4.50
C LEU A 121 5.35 -7.26 -3.87
N ALA A 122 5.15 -6.57 -2.76
CA ALA A 122 6.21 -5.84 -2.07
C ALA A 122 7.25 -6.79 -1.43
N ASP A 123 6.80 -7.91 -0.89
CA ASP A 123 7.68 -8.93 -0.32
C ASP A 123 8.44 -9.69 -1.41
N LYS A 124 7.74 -10.16 -2.45
CA LYS A 124 8.33 -10.99 -3.50
C LYS A 124 9.19 -10.21 -4.50
N TYR A 125 8.78 -9.00 -4.86
CA TYR A 125 9.40 -8.22 -5.95
C TYR A 125 9.91 -6.84 -5.50
N GLY A 126 9.35 -6.27 -4.43
CA GLY A 126 9.68 -4.92 -3.96
C GLY A 126 10.85 -4.82 -2.98
N GLY A 127 11.44 -5.94 -2.56
CA GLY A 127 12.64 -5.96 -1.70
C GLY A 127 12.39 -5.66 -0.22
N SER A 128 11.15 -5.84 0.28
CA SER A 128 10.83 -5.69 1.72
C SER A 128 11.38 -6.88 2.52
N ASN A 129 12.66 -6.83 2.87
CA ASN A 129 13.39 -8.01 3.31
C ASN A 129 13.44 -8.23 4.84
N THR A 130 12.94 -7.29 5.66
CA THR A 130 12.97 -7.43 7.14
C THR A 130 11.58 -7.55 7.76
N SER A 131 11.52 -8.09 8.97
CA SER A 131 10.28 -8.11 9.77
C SER A 131 9.69 -6.73 9.97
N GLU A 132 10.54 -5.75 10.23
CA GLU A 132 10.19 -4.36 10.50
C GLU A 132 9.65 -3.69 9.24
N SER A 133 10.28 -3.88 8.08
CA SER A 133 9.81 -3.29 6.83
C SER A 133 8.45 -3.88 6.42
N ARG A 134 8.26 -5.19 6.58
CA ARG A 134 6.96 -5.85 6.36
C ARG A 134 5.90 -5.35 7.32
N ALA A 135 6.22 -5.19 8.61
CA ALA A 135 5.27 -4.71 9.61
C ALA A 135 4.80 -3.28 9.30
N VAL A 136 5.71 -2.39 8.90
CA VAL A 136 5.37 -1.02 8.50
C VAL A 136 4.53 -0.99 7.22
N ALA A 137 4.87 -1.80 6.21
CA ALA A 137 4.05 -1.93 5.00
C ALA A 137 2.64 -2.45 5.33
N ALA A 138 2.54 -3.46 6.18
CA ALA A 138 1.27 -4.00 6.63
C ALA A 138 0.47 -2.97 7.44
N GLN A 139 1.10 -2.20 8.32
CA GLN A 139 0.45 -1.13 9.08
C GLN A 139 -0.26 -0.14 8.15
N TRP A 140 0.45 0.42 7.16
CA TRP A 140 -0.15 1.38 6.23
C TRP A 140 -1.20 0.76 5.31
N THR A 141 -0.99 -0.49 4.90
CA THR A 141 -1.98 -1.22 4.09
C THR A 141 -3.28 -1.46 4.86
N LEU A 142 -3.18 -1.92 6.12
CA LEU A 142 -4.33 -2.13 6.99
C LEU A 142 -5.00 -0.81 7.37
N PHE A 143 -4.23 0.24 7.62
CA PHE A 143 -4.75 1.59 7.80
C PHE A 143 -5.58 2.02 6.57
N ALA A 144 -5.06 1.84 5.36
CA ALA A 144 -5.79 2.17 4.14
C ALA A 144 -7.09 1.37 3.99
N ASN A 145 -7.06 0.05 4.22
CA ASN A 145 -8.22 -0.81 3.98
C ASN A 145 -9.29 -0.70 5.08
N SER A 146 -8.89 -0.58 6.35
CA SER A 146 -9.78 -0.79 7.50
C SER A 146 -9.99 0.46 8.36
N THR A 147 -9.14 1.46 8.26
CA THR A 147 -9.28 2.72 8.99
C THR A 147 -9.72 3.82 8.04
N MET A 148 -8.85 4.22 7.13
CA MET A 148 -9.12 5.30 6.17
C MET A 148 -10.22 4.92 5.17
N GLY A 149 -10.20 3.69 4.65
CA GLY A 149 -11.22 3.22 3.73
C GLY A 149 -12.63 3.30 4.33
N ASN A 150 -12.77 2.93 5.60
CA ASN A 150 -14.04 3.05 6.32
C ASN A 150 -14.41 4.53 6.57
N ALA A 151 -13.44 5.33 7.02
CA ALA A 151 -13.64 6.75 7.28
C ALA A 151 -14.02 7.55 6.02
N ILE A 152 -13.66 7.12 4.81
CA ILE A 152 -14.02 7.84 3.58
C ILE A 152 -15.29 7.26 2.94
N PHE A 153 -15.33 5.93 2.76
CA PHE A 153 -16.31 5.29 1.87
C PHE A 153 -17.57 4.78 2.59
N ILE A 154 -17.60 4.76 3.93
CA ILE A 154 -18.81 4.45 4.70
C ILE A 154 -19.46 5.76 5.13
N GLU A 155 -20.59 6.10 4.51
CA GLU A 155 -21.32 7.35 4.75
C GLU A 155 -21.58 7.63 6.23
N ALA A 156 -22.07 6.63 6.99
CA ALA A 156 -22.36 6.78 8.41
C ALA A 156 -21.14 7.15 9.29
N PHE A 157 -19.93 6.90 8.81
CA PHE A 157 -18.68 7.19 9.51
C PHE A 157 -17.98 8.44 8.99
N ARG A 158 -18.31 8.87 7.77
CA ARG A 158 -17.51 9.83 7.01
C ARG A 158 -17.29 11.14 7.74
N ASP A 159 -18.36 11.84 8.08
CA ASP A 159 -18.27 13.17 8.70
C ASP A 159 -17.60 13.13 10.08
N LYS A 160 -17.68 11.99 10.78
CA LYS A 160 -17.15 11.81 12.13
C LYS A 160 -15.68 11.37 12.16
N GLN A 161 -15.24 10.58 11.18
CA GLN A 161 -13.93 9.93 11.22
C GLN A 161 -12.96 10.50 10.19
N MET A 162 -13.45 10.94 9.03
CA MET A 162 -12.59 11.45 7.97
C MET A 162 -11.73 12.63 8.41
N PRO A 163 -12.23 13.63 9.18
CA PRO A 163 -11.40 14.75 9.58
C PRO A 163 -10.17 14.34 10.37
N ALA A 164 -10.34 13.51 11.41
CA ALA A 164 -9.23 13.03 12.23
C ALA A 164 -8.22 12.18 11.44
N VAL A 165 -8.70 11.36 10.50
CA VAL A 165 -7.83 10.56 9.61
C VAL A 165 -7.02 11.46 8.69
N MET A 166 -7.65 12.48 8.11
CA MET A 166 -6.98 13.41 7.20
C MET A 166 -6.03 14.36 7.93
N ASP A 167 -6.35 14.79 9.15
CA ASP A 167 -5.45 15.59 10.01
C ASP A 167 -4.16 14.82 10.30
N ALA A 168 -4.27 13.53 10.62
CA ALA A 168 -3.12 12.67 10.87
C ALA A 168 -2.26 12.49 9.61
N LEU A 169 -2.89 12.23 8.45
CA LEU A 169 -2.17 12.13 7.18
C LEU A 169 -1.52 13.45 6.76
N ASN A 170 -2.22 14.57 6.92
CA ASN A 170 -1.71 15.89 6.60
C ASN A 170 -0.49 16.22 7.45
N THR A 171 -0.50 15.85 8.74
CA THR A 171 0.66 15.99 9.62
C THR A 171 1.82 15.10 9.16
N GLN A 172 1.56 13.82 8.85
CA GLN A 172 2.58 12.89 8.37
C GLN A 172 3.27 13.35 7.07
N LEU A 173 2.49 13.96 6.16
CA LEU A 173 2.94 14.36 4.84
C LEU A 173 3.47 15.80 4.78
N ALA A 174 3.35 16.58 5.86
CA ALA A 174 3.80 17.97 5.89
C ALA A 174 5.31 18.12 5.64
N ASP A 175 6.10 17.20 6.19
CA ASP A 175 7.57 17.24 6.13
C ASP A 175 8.17 16.16 5.20
N HIS A 176 7.32 15.34 4.58
CA HIS A 176 7.76 14.15 3.85
C HIS A 176 7.06 14.02 2.49
N PRO A 177 7.83 13.81 1.41
CA PRO A 177 7.24 13.64 0.08
C PRO A 177 6.43 12.35 -0.10
N TYR A 178 6.65 11.36 0.78
CA TYR A 178 6.01 10.04 0.80
C TYR A 178 5.78 9.61 2.25
N LEU A 179 4.94 8.60 2.49
CA LEU A 179 4.56 8.16 3.84
C LEU A 179 5.74 7.71 4.69
N LEU A 180 6.74 7.09 4.06
CA LEU A 180 7.95 6.57 4.72
C LEU A 180 9.16 7.48 4.50
N GLY A 181 8.92 8.78 4.33
CA GLY A 181 9.97 9.78 4.15
C GLY A 181 10.23 10.07 2.68
N SER A 182 11.44 9.77 2.20
CA SER A 182 11.89 10.21 0.87
C SER A 182 11.67 9.20 -0.27
N THR A 183 11.31 7.96 0.05
CA THR A 183 11.18 6.87 -0.90
C THR A 183 9.72 6.50 -1.09
N PHE A 184 9.30 6.35 -2.35
CA PHE A 184 7.99 5.82 -2.70
C PHE A 184 7.95 4.30 -2.47
N THR A 185 6.90 3.81 -1.84
CA THR A 185 6.77 2.41 -1.41
C THR A 185 5.34 1.88 -1.62
N VAL A 186 5.13 0.60 -1.32
CA VAL A 186 3.79 0.00 -1.28
C VAL A 186 2.82 0.72 -0.33
N ALA A 187 3.33 1.36 0.73
CA ALA A 187 2.49 2.15 1.64
C ALA A 187 1.83 3.31 0.90
N ASP A 188 2.58 3.97 0.02
CA ASP A 188 2.11 5.08 -0.79
C ASP A 188 1.07 4.62 -1.82
N VAL A 189 1.23 3.42 -2.37
CA VAL A 189 0.20 2.83 -3.25
C VAL A 189 -1.07 2.49 -2.48
N ALA A 190 -0.95 1.87 -1.31
CA ALA A 190 -2.10 1.46 -0.50
C ALA A 190 -2.95 2.66 -0.05
N VAL A 191 -2.31 3.69 0.51
CA VAL A 191 -3.00 4.90 0.97
C VAL A 191 -3.36 5.80 -0.22
N GLY A 192 -2.40 6.07 -1.10
CA GLY A 192 -2.57 6.96 -2.25
C GLY A 192 -3.67 6.49 -3.20
N GLY A 193 -3.82 5.19 -3.41
CA GLY A 193 -4.89 4.64 -4.25
C GLY A 193 -6.29 4.97 -3.73
N TYR A 194 -6.47 5.01 -2.41
CA TYR A 194 -7.75 5.41 -1.80
C TYR A 194 -7.94 6.94 -1.83
N LEU A 195 -6.87 7.72 -1.67
CA LEU A 195 -6.93 9.18 -1.78
C LEU A 195 -7.28 9.63 -3.21
N LEU A 196 -6.72 8.98 -4.23
CA LEU A 196 -7.04 9.24 -5.64
C LEU A 196 -8.48 8.90 -6.02
N TYR A 197 -9.12 8.02 -5.25
CA TYR A 197 -10.55 7.71 -5.40
C TYR A 197 -11.47 8.76 -4.83
N ILE A 198 -11.02 9.64 -3.93
CA ILE A 198 -11.85 10.72 -3.38
C ILE A 198 -12.37 11.64 -4.49
N PRO A 199 -11.53 12.30 -5.32
CA PRO A 199 -12.04 13.18 -6.37
C PRO A 199 -12.85 12.44 -7.44
N LEU A 200 -12.59 11.14 -7.65
CA LEU A 200 -13.32 10.33 -8.61
C LEU A 200 -14.75 9.99 -8.17
N PHE A 201 -14.95 9.65 -6.89
CA PHE A 201 -16.26 9.21 -6.38
C PHE A 201 -17.01 10.28 -5.59
N PHE A 202 -16.31 11.31 -5.11
CA PHE A 202 -16.83 12.42 -4.33
C PHE A 202 -16.27 13.75 -4.86
N PRO A 203 -16.52 14.12 -6.12
CA PRO A 203 -15.96 15.34 -6.72
C PRO A 203 -16.36 16.64 -5.97
N GLN A 204 -17.43 16.60 -5.18
CA GLN A 204 -17.90 17.71 -4.33
C GLN A 204 -17.18 17.80 -2.97
N MET A 205 -16.27 16.88 -2.66
CA MET A 205 -15.58 16.83 -1.37
C MET A 205 -14.36 17.74 -1.38
N GLU A 206 -14.38 18.76 -0.52
CA GLU A 206 -13.28 19.70 -0.37
C GLU A 206 -12.13 19.12 0.46
N LEU A 207 -10.94 19.07 -0.13
CA LEU A 207 -9.70 18.65 0.55
C LEU A 207 -8.80 19.83 0.94
N SER A 208 -9.25 21.07 0.70
CA SER A 208 -8.52 22.30 1.05
C SER A 208 -8.11 22.45 2.53
N PRO A 209 -8.80 21.84 3.52
CA PRO A 209 -8.30 21.80 4.90
C PRO A 209 -7.00 21.00 5.08
N TRP A 210 -6.64 20.12 4.14
CA TRP A 210 -5.48 19.22 4.21
C TRP A 210 -4.51 19.44 3.03
N PRO A 211 -3.79 20.59 2.99
CA PRO A 211 -2.96 20.96 1.87
C PRO A 211 -1.80 19.99 1.58
N ALA A 212 -1.22 19.34 2.60
CA ALA A 212 -0.18 18.34 2.40
C ALA A 212 -0.73 17.07 1.76
N VAL A 213 -1.97 16.68 2.10
CA VAL A 213 -2.68 15.57 1.43
C VAL A 213 -2.96 15.91 -0.04
N MET A 214 -3.42 17.13 -0.35
CA MET A 214 -3.62 17.57 -1.73
C MET A 214 -2.31 17.55 -2.54
N GLN A 215 -1.23 18.13 -2.00
CA GLN A 215 0.08 18.11 -2.65
C GLN A 215 0.58 16.69 -2.87
N TYR A 216 0.37 15.80 -1.90
CA TYR A 216 0.69 14.40 -2.02
C TYR A 216 -0.11 13.72 -3.15
N ILE A 217 -1.42 13.95 -3.25
CA ILE A 217 -2.25 13.43 -4.36
C ILE A 217 -1.71 13.89 -5.72
N HIS A 218 -1.44 15.18 -5.88
CA HIS A 218 -0.85 15.72 -7.13
C HIS A 218 0.48 15.05 -7.46
N LYS A 219 1.37 14.91 -6.48
CA LYS A 219 2.66 14.24 -6.66
C LYS A 219 2.52 12.78 -7.09
N LEU A 220 1.53 12.05 -6.56
CA LEU A 220 1.26 10.69 -7.01
C LEU A 220 0.79 10.67 -8.47
N GLN A 221 -0.04 11.64 -8.88
CA GLN A 221 -0.50 11.79 -10.26
C GLN A 221 0.64 12.17 -11.23
N GLU A 222 1.78 12.66 -10.78
CA GLU A 222 2.92 12.88 -11.68
C GLU A 222 3.59 11.56 -12.12
N ARG A 223 3.41 10.49 -11.34
CA ARG A 223 4.02 9.19 -11.61
C ARG A 223 3.38 8.54 -12.84
N PRO A 224 4.15 8.13 -13.87
CA PRO A 224 3.59 7.56 -15.11
C PRO A 224 2.70 6.34 -14.87
N ALA A 225 3.14 5.41 -14.00
CA ALA A 225 2.36 4.22 -13.64
C ALA A 225 1.02 4.58 -12.99
N CYS A 226 0.99 5.60 -12.12
CA CYS A 226 -0.24 6.10 -11.49
C CYS A 226 -1.21 6.66 -12.54
N ARG A 227 -0.71 7.54 -13.42
CA ARG A 227 -1.49 8.15 -14.51
C ARG A 227 -2.12 7.14 -15.43
N ASN A 228 -1.39 6.07 -15.77
CA ASN A 228 -1.87 5.05 -16.70
C ASN A 228 -2.85 4.07 -16.05
N THR A 229 -3.07 4.15 -14.72
CA THR A 229 -3.85 3.16 -13.98
C THR A 229 -4.95 3.79 -13.12
N VAL A 230 -4.69 3.98 -11.83
CA VAL A 230 -5.68 4.43 -10.84
C VAL A 230 -6.10 5.88 -11.06
N ALA A 231 -5.20 6.72 -11.61
CA ALA A 231 -5.47 8.13 -11.88
C ALA A 231 -5.91 8.41 -13.32
N ALA A 232 -5.98 7.40 -14.21
CA ALA A 232 -6.34 7.60 -15.61
C ALA A 232 -7.66 8.40 -15.79
N PRO A 233 -8.75 8.10 -15.04
CA PRO A 233 -9.99 8.86 -15.18
C PRO A 233 -9.89 10.34 -14.76
N LEU A 234 -8.90 10.70 -13.92
CA LEU A 234 -8.69 12.08 -13.45
C LEU A 234 -7.94 12.92 -14.48
N VAL A 235 -7.11 12.29 -15.31
CA VAL A 235 -6.38 12.95 -16.40
C VAL A 235 -7.34 13.32 -17.53
N ASP A 236 -8.32 12.45 -17.82
CA ASP A 236 -9.25 12.61 -18.95
C ASP A 236 -10.43 13.57 -18.67
N SER A 237 -10.62 14.00 -17.42
CA SER A 237 -11.86 14.66 -16.99
C SER A 237 -11.78 16.18 -16.75
N GLU A 238 -10.63 16.84 -16.97
CA GLU A 238 -10.41 18.26 -16.61
C GLU A 238 -10.89 18.60 -15.18
N LEU A 239 -10.92 17.62 -14.25
CA LEU A 239 -11.38 17.78 -12.86
C LEU A 239 -10.27 18.36 -11.94
N ILE A 240 -9.41 19.24 -12.47
CA ILE A 240 -8.36 19.92 -11.73
C ILE A 240 -8.54 21.43 -11.86
#